data_AF-A0AAV5X851-F1
#
_entry.id   AF-A0AAV5X851-F1
#
_cell.length_a   1.000
_cell.length_b   1.000
_cell.length_c   1.000
_cell.angle_alpha   90.00
_cell.angle_beta   90.00
_cell.angle_gamma   90.00
#
_symmetry.space_group_name_H-M   'P 1'
#
loop_
_entity.id
_entity.type
_entity.pdbx_description
1 polymer ?
#
loop_
_entity_poly.entity_id
_entity_poly.type
_entity_poly.pdbx_seq_one_letter_code
_entity_poly.pdbx_strand_id
1 'polypeptide(L)'
;MRELRAGALAALLVVVVAFIPTGVAPAQPAQPSLGALAGPLYQQLAQIKGIAAPGPPPPILVKSREETRRFIEQELDRRYSPTRLEQERKGMIAWGLIPADYDLRRLFLELMEEQVAAYYDPRAKVMVVGDWLPPEQQQTALMHELVHALQDREISLDDYITPHPGQGDQVLARQALMEGEAVALTLELVLRAQGKDLASLPDLAPLQGLVSAAGVGPTISSAPKFLRDLLLFPYVDGLNFVFQLRKRQPWSAMTALYRDPPRSTTQIMNPGKRLLTREDPIPISLPDLGTLSPGARVITEDELGEFALGAVLALHLGEPGGRAAAAGWRGDRYRVWESSDGRLLIAYLVAMESEKVATALALSYTKLLEKRHPMLAGKGVPGRTGAIVTWRDGVRGFAVEKRGAEVLVLEQLPAMVIDAARETIWRTRPAR
;
A
#
# COMPACT_ATOMS: atom_id res chain seq x y z
N MET A 1 13.29 -27.99 1.61
CA MET A 1 13.66 -26.58 1.41
C MET A 1 12.39 -25.83 1.03
N ARG A 2 11.80 -25.08 1.96
CA ARG A 2 10.57 -24.32 1.71
C ARG A 2 10.99 -22.98 1.10
N GLU A 3 10.76 -22.81 -0.20
CA GLU A 3 10.94 -21.52 -0.85
C GLU A 3 9.93 -20.51 -0.27
N LEU A 4 10.46 -19.43 0.27
CA LEU A 4 9.70 -18.28 0.77
C LEU A 4 9.07 -17.57 -0.45
N ARG A 5 7.73 -17.52 -0.52
CA ARG A 5 6.97 -16.96 -1.65
C ARG A 5 6.24 -15.65 -1.29
N ALA A 6 6.72 -14.51 -1.79
CA ALA A 6 6.02 -13.27 -2.20
C ALA A 6 5.33 -12.32 -1.17
N GLY A 7 5.76 -11.05 -1.13
CA GLY A 7 4.96 -9.93 -0.59
C GLY A 7 5.61 -8.54 -0.81
N ALA A 8 4.82 -7.58 -1.29
CA ALA A 8 4.90 -6.10 -1.42
C ALA A 8 6.22 -5.26 -1.50
N LEU A 9 6.51 -4.69 -2.70
CA LEU A 9 7.36 -3.52 -3.02
C LEU A 9 7.13 -2.30 -2.11
N ALA A 10 5.90 -2.16 -1.57
CA ALA A 10 5.51 -1.04 -0.73
C ALA A 10 6.41 -0.89 0.51
N ALA A 11 6.95 -2.00 1.04
CA ALA A 11 7.88 -2.00 2.18
C ALA A 11 9.21 -1.29 1.95
N LEU A 12 9.53 -0.95 0.69
CA LEU A 12 10.79 -0.29 0.35
C LEU A 12 10.65 1.22 0.12
N LEU A 13 9.41 1.73 0.12
CA LEU A 13 9.09 3.12 -0.21
C LEU A 13 8.65 3.91 1.03
N VAL A 14 9.26 3.63 2.18
CA VAL A 14 9.30 4.61 3.28
C VAL A 14 10.36 5.64 2.89
N VAL A 15 9.97 6.52 1.97
CA VAL A 15 10.76 7.65 1.53
C VAL A 15 10.08 8.91 2.01
N VAL A 16 10.84 9.66 2.79
CA VAL A 16 10.35 10.79 3.54
C VAL A 16 10.22 11.96 2.60
N VAL A 17 8.97 12.23 2.28
CA VAL A 17 8.55 13.42 1.58
C VAL A 17 8.56 14.57 2.57
N ALA A 18 9.48 15.53 2.41
CA ALA A 18 9.48 16.74 3.22
C ALA A 18 8.25 17.61 2.90
N PHE A 19 7.38 17.86 3.88
CA PHE A 19 6.24 18.78 3.72
C PHE A 19 6.71 20.24 3.63
N ILE A 20 6.22 20.95 2.62
CA ILE A 20 6.43 22.40 2.47
C ILE A 20 5.17 23.11 2.95
N PRO A 21 5.18 23.85 4.07
CA PRO A 21 4.22 24.93 4.24
C PRO A 21 4.54 26.02 3.23
N THR A 22 3.64 26.30 2.29
CA THR A 22 3.76 27.42 1.35
C THR A 22 3.49 28.73 2.06
N GLY A 23 4.48 29.22 2.80
CA GLY A 23 4.55 30.57 3.30
C GLY A 23 5.95 31.11 3.06
N VAL A 24 6.08 32.17 2.26
CA VAL A 24 7.34 32.90 2.15
C VAL A 24 7.60 33.56 3.51
N ALA A 25 8.40 32.90 4.36
CA ALA A 25 8.88 33.51 5.59
C ALA A 25 10.04 34.47 5.27
N PRO A 26 10.09 35.66 5.90
CA PRO A 26 11.23 36.57 5.74
C PRO A 26 12.51 35.94 6.28
N ALA A 27 13.66 36.37 5.75
CA ALA A 27 14.99 35.86 6.09
C ALA A 27 15.17 35.69 7.61
N GLN A 28 15.24 34.43 8.04
CA GLN A 28 15.45 34.08 9.44
C GLN A 28 16.92 34.26 9.83
N PRO A 29 17.21 34.59 11.12
CA PRO A 29 18.56 34.56 11.66
C PRO A 29 19.21 33.18 11.46
N ALA A 30 20.55 33.11 11.56
CA ALA A 30 21.32 31.88 11.38
C ALA A 30 20.65 30.70 12.11
N GLN A 31 20.13 29.75 11.33
CA GLN A 31 19.37 28.63 11.88
C GLN A 31 20.29 27.75 12.75
N PRO A 32 19.79 27.22 13.89
CA PRO A 32 20.57 26.29 14.70
C PRO A 32 20.95 25.04 13.88
N SER A 33 22.11 24.44 14.17
CA SER A 33 22.49 23.19 13.51
C SER A 33 21.46 22.09 13.78
N LEU A 34 21.30 21.14 12.86
CA LEU A 34 20.36 20.02 13.01
C LEU A 34 20.55 19.27 14.35
N GLY A 35 21.80 19.11 14.80
CA GLY A 35 22.11 18.50 16.10
C GLY A 35 21.57 19.31 17.29
N ALA A 36 21.58 20.64 17.22
CA ALA A 36 21.00 21.49 18.25
C ALA A 36 19.46 21.47 18.24
N LEU A 37 18.84 21.26 17.08
CA LEU A 37 17.38 21.15 16.93
C LEU A 37 16.83 19.79 17.39
N ALA A 38 17.59 18.70 17.18
CA ALA A 38 17.12 17.33 17.38
C ALA A 38 16.63 17.07 18.81
N GLY A 39 17.40 17.48 19.82
CA GLY A 39 17.08 17.24 21.23
C GLY A 39 15.73 17.86 21.64
N PRO A 40 15.55 19.18 21.47
CA PRO A 40 14.28 19.84 21.76
C PRO A 40 13.10 19.26 20.98
N LEU A 41 13.24 19.03 19.67
CA LEU A 41 12.16 18.47 18.84
C LEU A 41 11.76 17.07 19.29
N TYR A 42 12.74 16.20 19.56
CA TYR A 42 12.49 14.84 20.04
C TYR A 42 11.74 14.82 21.37
N GLN A 43 12.13 15.70 22.30
CA GLN A 43 11.43 15.85 23.58
C GLN A 43 10.00 16.36 23.40
N GLN A 44 9.77 17.33 22.50
CA GLN A 44 8.42 17.84 22.22
C GLN A 44 7.53 16.77 21.57
N LEU A 45 8.01 16.06 20.56
CA LEU A 45 7.28 14.95 19.92
C LEU A 45 6.94 13.85 20.93
N ALA A 46 7.91 13.48 21.78
CA ALA A 46 7.70 12.51 22.85
C ALA A 46 6.63 12.98 23.85
N GLN A 47 6.69 14.23 24.31
CA GLN A 47 5.70 14.80 25.21
C GLN A 47 4.29 14.80 24.61
N ILE A 48 4.16 15.21 23.34
CA ILE A 48 2.88 15.17 22.62
C ILE A 48 2.34 13.74 22.55
N LYS A 49 3.21 12.77 22.25
CA LYS A 49 2.87 11.34 22.19
C LYS A 49 2.57 10.72 23.57
N GLY A 50 2.95 11.38 24.66
CA GLY A 50 2.76 10.91 26.04
C GLY A 50 3.94 10.11 26.61
N ILE A 51 5.14 10.26 26.03
CA ILE A 51 6.40 9.64 26.47
C ILE A 51 7.19 10.67 27.29
N ALA A 52 7.24 10.48 28.61
CA ALA A 52 7.86 11.45 29.53
C ALA A 52 9.40 11.50 29.49
N ALA A 53 10.05 10.38 29.17
CA ALA A 53 11.51 10.25 29.14
C ALA A 53 11.97 9.46 27.91
N PRO A 54 12.00 10.08 26.71
CA PRO A 54 12.37 9.40 25.48
C PRO A 54 13.88 9.10 25.36
N GLY A 55 14.70 9.63 26.28
CA GLY A 55 16.16 9.60 26.20
C GLY A 55 16.73 10.65 25.24
N PRO A 56 18.03 10.56 24.89
CA PRO A 56 18.60 11.39 23.84
C PRO A 56 18.05 10.99 22.45
N PRO A 57 17.93 11.92 21.50
CA PRO A 57 17.61 11.58 20.12
C PRO A 57 18.74 10.75 19.49
N PRO A 58 18.46 9.96 18.44
CA PRO A 58 19.49 9.32 17.64
C PRO A 58 20.52 10.32 17.07
N PRO A 59 21.80 9.93 16.90
CA PRO A 59 22.80 10.76 16.25
C PRO A 59 22.39 11.12 14.81
N ILE A 60 22.71 12.34 14.38
CA ILE A 60 22.45 12.81 13.01
C ILE A 60 23.71 12.70 12.17
N LEU A 61 23.59 12.04 11.02
CA LEU A 61 24.59 11.98 9.97
C LEU A 61 24.09 12.82 8.79
N VAL A 62 24.81 13.89 8.48
CA VAL A 62 24.57 14.63 7.24
C VAL A 62 25.35 13.95 6.13
N LYS A 63 24.66 13.53 5.06
CA LYS A 63 25.26 12.82 3.93
C LYS A 63 24.98 13.53 2.62
N SER A 64 25.91 13.38 1.69
CA SER A 64 25.71 13.79 0.29
C SER A 64 24.65 12.93 -0.39
N ARG A 65 24.14 13.41 -1.52
CA ARG A 65 23.17 12.68 -2.35
C ARG A 65 23.74 11.36 -2.84
N GLU A 66 25.00 11.35 -3.26
CA GLU A 66 25.69 10.17 -3.77
C GLU A 66 25.90 9.10 -2.71
N GLU A 67 26.26 9.50 -1.47
CA GLU A 67 26.39 8.56 -0.36
C GLU A 67 25.05 7.96 0.04
N THR A 68 24.00 8.80 0.08
CA THR A 68 22.63 8.36 0.36
C THR A 68 22.14 7.37 -0.68
N ARG A 69 22.33 7.67 -1.98
CA ARG A 69 22.00 6.77 -3.09
C ARG A 69 22.68 5.41 -2.95
N ARG A 70 24.00 5.37 -2.72
CA ARG A 70 24.75 4.11 -2.58
C ARG A 70 24.24 3.25 -1.43
N PHE A 71 23.91 3.86 -0.30
CA PHE A 71 23.36 3.13 0.85
C PHE A 71 22.01 2.51 0.51
N ILE A 72 21.12 3.26 -0.14
CA ILE A 72 19.78 2.78 -0.47
C ILE A 72 19.83 1.71 -1.55
N GLU A 73 20.73 1.83 -2.54
CA GLU A 73 20.98 0.77 -3.52
C GLU A 73 21.39 -0.55 -2.85
N GLN A 74 22.28 -0.48 -1.86
CA GLN A 74 22.67 -1.66 -1.08
C GLN A 74 21.50 -2.23 -0.28
N GLU A 75 20.67 -1.39 0.33
CA GLU A 75 19.48 -1.83 1.05
C GLU A 75 18.42 -2.44 0.12
N LEU A 76 18.24 -1.89 -1.08
CA LEU A 76 17.38 -2.45 -2.12
C LEU A 76 17.87 -3.85 -2.49
N ASP A 77 19.13 -3.99 -2.87
CA ASP A 77 19.69 -5.28 -3.29
C ASP A 77 19.69 -6.30 -2.12
N ARG A 78 19.78 -5.82 -0.86
CA ARG A 78 19.67 -6.65 0.34
C ARG A 78 18.23 -7.12 0.62
N ARG A 79 17.24 -6.25 0.47
CA ARG A 79 15.82 -6.53 0.78
C ARG A 79 15.09 -7.21 -0.38
N TYR A 80 15.52 -6.95 -1.61
CA TYR A 80 14.85 -7.37 -2.85
C TYR A 80 15.82 -8.04 -3.80
N SER A 81 15.64 -9.35 -4.00
CA SER A 81 16.30 -10.04 -5.10
C SER A 81 15.72 -9.59 -6.44
N PRO A 82 16.51 -9.60 -7.54
CA PRO A 82 16.01 -9.31 -8.88
C PRO A 82 14.80 -10.20 -9.26
N THR A 83 14.81 -11.46 -8.83
CA THR A 83 13.68 -12.39 -9.04
C THR A 83 12.39 -11.92 -8.38
N ARG A 84 12.48 -11.37 -7.16
CA ARG A 84 11.31 -10.87 -6.43
C ARG A 84 10.74 -9.63 -7.09
N LEU A 85 11.61 -8.68 -7.46
CA LEU A 85 11.19 -7.47 -8.17
C LEU A 85 10.47 -7.82 -9.48
N GLU A 86 10.97 -8.82 -10.21
CA GLU A 86 10.32 -9.31 -11.43
C GLU A 86 8.98 -10.00 -11.16
N GLN A 87 8.84 -10.74 -10.06
CA GLN A 87 7.55 -11.35 -9.69
C GLN A 87 6.49 -10.29 -9.37
N GLU A 88 6.85 -9.23 -8.67
CA GLU A 88 5.94 -8.11 -8.38
C GLU A 88 5.57 -7.33 -9.64
N ARG A 89 6.56 -7.07 -10.50
CA ARG A 89 6.34 -6.47 -11.82
C ARG A 89 5.33 -7.28 -12.62
N LYS A 90 5.53 -8.60 -12.72
CA LYS A 90 4.59 -9.50 -13.41
C LYS A 90 3.22 -9.54 -12.74
N GLY A 91 3.14 -9.49 -11.41
CA GLY A 91 1.87 -9.37 -10.69
C GLY A 91 1.11 -8.11 -11.11
N MET A 92 1.75 -6.95 -11.10
CA MET A 92 1.14 -5.68 -11.51
C MET A 92 0.74 -5.67 -13.00
N ILE A 93 1.55 -6.28 -13.87
CA ILE A 93 1.21 -6.46 -15.30
C ILE A 93 0.01 -7.40 -15.47
N ALA A 94 -0.06 -8.48 -14.71
CA ALA A 94 -1.18 -9.43 -14.74
C ALA A 94 -2.50 -8.72 -14.44
N TRP A 95 -2.49 -7.73 -13.54
CA TRP A 95 -3.66 -6.90 -13.22
C TRP A 95 -3.86 -5.69 -14.14
N GLY A 96 -2.90 -5.39 -15.02
CA GLY A 96 -2.94 -4.23 -15.92
C GLY A 96 -2.64 -2.90 -15.24
N LEU A 97 -2.05 -2.94 -14.03
CA LEU A 97 -1.73 -1.76 -13.23
C LEU A 97 -0.50 -1.00 -13.73
N ILE A 98 0.39 -1.69 -14.46
CA ILE A 98 1.57 -1.11 -15.11
C ILE A 98 1.76 -1.68 -16.53
N PRO A 99 2.43 -0.95 -17.44
CA PRO A 99 2.83 -1.46 -18.76
C PRO A 99 3.74 -2.70 -18.70
N ALA A 100 3.70 -3.53 -19.74
CA ALA A 100 4.44 -4.79 -19.80
C ALA A 100 5.96 -4.63 -19.84
N ASP A 101 6.45 -3.48 -20.30
CA ASP A 101 7.86 -3.09 -20.42
C ASP A 101 8.29 -2.11 -19.31
N TYR A 102 7.42 -1.84 -18.32
CA TYR A 102 7.70 -0.87 -17.28
C TYR A 102 8.86 -1.32 -16.38
N ASP A 103 9.86 -0.47 -16.19
CA ASP A 103 11.04 -0.75 -15.37
C ASP A 103 10.85 -0.28 -13.92
N LEU A 104 10.42 -1.20 -13.06
CA LEU A 104 10.25 -0.92 -11.64
C LEU A 104 11.57 -0.61 -10.92
N ARG A 105 12.69 -1.22 -11.36
CA ARG A 105 13.98 -0.98 -10.71
C ARG A 105 14.43 0.44 -10.98
N ARG A 106 14.32 0.87 -12.24
CA ARG A 106 14.65 2.22 -12.65
C ARG A 106 13.76 3.24 -11.94
N LEU A 107 12.44 3.05 -11.92
CA LEU A 107 11.54 3.93 -11.16
C LEU A 107 12.00 4.02 -9.71
N PHE A 108 12.26 2.88 -9.07
CA PHE A 108 12.69 2.87 -7.68
C PHE A 108 13.98 3.68 -7.47
N LEU A 109 15.01 3.47 -8.30
CA LEU A 109 16.26 4.23 -8.20
C LEU A 109 16.06 5.74 -8.44
N GLU A 110 15.28 6.12 -9.44
CA GLU A 110 14.95 7.53 -9.73
C GLU A 110 14.18 8.17 -8.57
N LEU A 111 13.25 7.44 -7.94
CA LEU A 111 12.57 7.90 -6.74
C LEU A 111 13.50 8.11 -5.56
N MET A 112 14.50 7.24 -5.39
CA MET A 112 15.46 7.40 -4.31
C MET A 112 16.33 8.64 -4.52
N GLU A 113 16.75 8.87 -5.76
CA GLU A 113 17.49 10.06 -6.13
C GLU A 113 16.65 11.33 -5.93
N GLU A 114 15.37 11.30 -6.28
CA GLU A 114 14.50 12.47 -6.26
C GLU A 114 13.97 12.81 -4.87
N GLN A 115 13.53 11.81 -4.10
CA GLN A 115 12.63 12.03 -2.96
C GLN A 115 13.22 11.74 -1.58
N VAL A 116 14.39 11.10 -1.46
CA VAL A 116 14.93 10.73 -0.14
C VAL A 116 15.54 11.93 0.57
N ALA A 117 14.71 12.71 1.25
CA ALA A 117 15.15 13.89 1.99
C ALA A 117 15.93 13.51 3.27
N ALA A 118 15.40 12.56 4.04
CA ALA A 118 15.99 12.01 5.24
C ALA A 118 15.48 10.58 5.46
N TYR A 119 16.13 9.84 6.36
CA TYR A 119 15.60 8.58 6.89
C TYR A 119 16.21 8.26 8.25
N TYR A 120 15.44 7.58 9.10
CA TYR A 120 15.92 6.89 10.28
C TYR A 120 16.37 5.48 9.94
N ASP A 121 17.61 5.11 10.30
CA ASP A 121 18.10 3.74 10.20
C ASP A 121 17.79 2.99 11.52
N PRO A 122 16.82 2.05 11.54
CA PRO A 122 16.48 1.30 12.75
C PRO A 122 17.55 0.27 13.15
N ARG A 123 18.54 -0.04 12.31
CA ARG A 123 19.64 -0.96 12.66
C ARG A 123 20.79 -0.23 13.30
N ALA A 124 21.25 0.83 12.66
CA ALA A 124 22.34 1.66 13.17
C ALA A 124 21.86 2.65 14.25
N LYS A 125 20.53 2.86 14.38
CA LYS A 125 19.90 3.82 15.30
C LYS A 125 20.46 5.23 15.07
N VAL A 126 20.51 5.67 13.82
CA VAL A 126 20.98 7.00 13.40
C VAL A 126 19.98 7.66 12.46
N MET A 127 19.93 8.99 12.48
CA MET A 127 19.25 9.78 11.46
C MET A 127 20.21 10.10 10.34
N VAL A 128 19.73 10.01 9.10
CA VAL A 128 20.46 10.50 7.92
C VAL A 128 19.67 11.64 7.30
N VAL A 129 20.32 12.77 7.08
CA VAL A 129 19.72 13.96 6.46
C VAL A 129 20.56 14.40 5.27
N GLY A 130 19.92 14.68 4.15
CA GLY A 130 20.59 15.14 2.94
C GLY A 130 21.10 16.58 3.04
N ASP A 131 22.36 16.81 2.66
CA ASP A 131 22.99 18.14 2.65
C ASP A 131 22.45 19.08 1.55
N TRP A 132 21.78 18.52 0.53
CA TRP A 132 21.24 19.26 -0.61
C TRP A 132 19.87 19.91 -0.35
N LEU A 133 19.28 19.64 0.82
CA LEU A 133 17.99 20.19 1.19
C LEU A 133 18.14 21.61 1.75
N PRO A 134 17.22 22.53 1.42
CA PRO A 134 17.07 23.78 2.15
C PRO A 134 16.88 23.51 3.66
N PRO A 135 17.41 24.38 4.54
CA PRO A 135 17.35 24.15 5.99
C PRO A 135 15.95 23.89 6.56
N GLU A 136 14.92 24.59 6.07
CA GLU A 136 13.52 24.36 6.49
C GLU A 136 13.02 22.94 6.12
N GLN A 137 13.44 22.43 4.96
CA GLN A 137 13.10 21.07 4.54
C GLN A 137 13.85 20.02 5.35
N GLN A 138 15.11 20.29 5.70
CA GLN A 138 15.88 19.44 6.63
C GLN A 138 15.21 19.37 8.00
N GLN A 139 14.71 20.50 8.52
CA GLN A 139 14.01 20.54 9.79
C GLN A 139 12.70 19.73 9.73
N THR A 140 11.89 19.87 8.68
CA THR A 140 10.66 19.09 8.52
C THR A 140 10.93 17.60 8.37
N ALA A 141 11.90 17.22 7.54
CA ALA A 141 12.29 15.83 7.38
C ALA A 141 12.81 15.24 8.70
N LEU A 142 13.63 15.99 9.44
CA LEU A 142 14.11 15.59 10.76
C LEU A 142 12.96 15.36 11.76
N MET A 143 11.94 16.21 11.77
CA MET A 143 10.77 16.02 12.66
C MET A 143 10.06 14.69 12.37
N HIS A 144 9.85 14.35 11.09
CA HIS A 144 9.25 13.08 10.69
C HIS A 144 10.10 11.89 11.14
N GLU A 145 11.42 11.93 10.91
CA GLU A 145 12.32 10.83 11.29
C GLU A 145 12.40 10.65 12.80
N LEU A 146 12.36 11.74 13.57
CA LEU A 146 12.31 11.65 15.03
C LEU A 146 11.06 10.92 15.52
N VAL A 147 9.95 10.95 14.77
CA VAL A 147 8.78 10.11 15.08
C VAL A 147 9.08 8.63 14.84
N HIS A 148 9.75 8.27 13.74
CA HIS A 148 10.18 6.89 13.52
C HIS A 148 11.11 6.38 14.62
N ALA A 149 12.02 7.22 15.12
CA ALA A 149 12.82 6.86 16.30
C ALA A 149 12.00 6.67 17.58
N LEU A 150 10.88 7.38 17.75
CA LEU A 150 9.94 7.11 18.84
C LEU A 150 9.17 5.80 18.63
N GLN A 151 8.73 5.52 17.40
CA GLN A 151 8.02 4.29 17.04
C GLN A 151 8.88 3.05 17.23
N ASP A 152 10.16 3.14 16.88
CA ASP A 152 11.14 2.05 17.02
C ASP A 152 11.37 1.59 18.48
N ARG A 153 10.91 2.40 19.45
CA ARG A 153 10.90 2.02 20.88
C ARG A 153 9.70 1.14 21.25
N GLU A 154 8.64 1.20 20.47
CA GLU A 154 7.40 0.44 20.69
C GLU A 154 7.33 -0.81 19.81
N ILE A 155 7.91 -0.74 18.61
CA ILE A 155 7.90 -1.81 17.60
C ILE A 155 9.27 -1.95 16.95
N SER A 156 9.63 -3.17 16.53
CA SER A 156 10.74 -3.36 15.59
C SER A 156 10.28 -2.94 14.21
N LEU A 157 10.69 -1.76 13.72
CA LEU A 157 10.19 -1.18 12.46
C LEU A 157 10.40 -2.14 11.28
N ASP A 158 11.61 -2.70 11.16
CA ASP A 158 11.95 -3.66 10.10
C ASP A 158 11.00 -4.88 10.13
N ASP A 159 10.76 -5.48 11.29
CA ASP A 159 9.90 -6.67 11.40
C ASP A 159 8.41 -6.33 11.21
N TYR A 160 8.01 -5.14 11.66
CA TYR A 160 6.61 -4.69 11.63
C TYR A 160 6.07 -4.55 10.20
N ILE A 161 6.90 -4.05 9.29
CA ILE A 161 6.59 -3.89 7.86
C ILE A 161 7.28 -4.94 6.97
N THR A 162 7.91 -5.96 7.55
CA THR A 162 8.51 -7.05 6.76
C THR A 162 7.43 -7.66 5.88
N PRO A 163 7.66 -7.76 4.57
CA PRO A 163 6.64 -8.35 3.72
C PRO A 163 6.51 -9.84 3.97
N HIS A 164 5.26 -10.30 4.07
CA HIS A 164 4.95 -11.70 4.29
C HIS A 164 4.19 -12.28 3.09
N PRO A 165 4.57 -13.50 2.65
CA PRO A 165 3.77 -14.39 1.81
C PRO A 165 2.26 -14.23 2.00
N GLY A 166 1.60 -13.68 0.99
CA GLY A 166 0.14 -13.60 0.98
C GLY A 166 -0.47 -12.54 1.89
N GLN A 167 0.28 -11.53 2.33
CA GLN A 167 -0.20 -10.52 3.28
C GLN A 167 0.09 -9.10 2.80
N GLY A 168 0.16 -8.87 1.49
CA GLY A 168 0.48 -7.58 0.89
C GLY A 168 -0.46 -6.45 1.34
N ASP A 169 -1.77 -6.71 1.36
CA ASP A 169 -2.78 -5.76 1.87
C ASP A 169 -2.58 -5.45 3.36
N GLN A 170 -2.34 -6.48 4.17
CA GLN A 170 -2.08 -6.31 5.59
C GLN A 170 -0.80 -5.51 5.85
N VAL A 171 0.27 -5.77 5.10
CA VAL A 171 1.54 -5.02 5.21
C VAL A 171 1.31 -3.56 4.84
N LEU A 172 0.61 -3.28 3.73
CA LEU A 172 0.26 -1.91 3.32
C LEU A 172 -0.57 -1.18 4.39
N ALA A 173 -1.49 -1.89 5.06
CA ALA A 173 -2.26 -1.33 6.17
C ALA A 173 -1.39 -0.97 7.38
N ARG A 174 -0.41 -1.82 7.73
CA ARG A 174 0.54 -1.56 8.82
C ARG A 174 1.44 -0.37 8.50
N GLN A 175 1.91 -0.28 7.26
CA GLN A 175 2.69 0.87 6.79
C GLN A 175 1.87 2.16 6.89
N ALA A 176 0.60 2.14 6.49
CA ALA A 176 -0.26 3.31 6.62
C ALA A 176 -0.51 3.73 8.07
N LEU A 177 -0.57 2.79 9.02
CA LEU A 177 -0.63 3.15 10.43
C LEU A 177 0.66 3.86 10.88
N MET A 178 1.83 3.31 10.51
CA MET A 178 3.14 3.81 10.88
C MET A 178 3.43 5.20 10.28
N GLU A 179 3.29 5.34 8.97
CA GLU A 179 3.49 6.61 8.27
C GLU A 179 2.43 7.64 8.66
N GLY A 180 1.17 7.20 8.80
CA GLY A 180 0.08 8.04 9.25
C GLY A 180 0.35 8.69 10.61
N GLU A 181 0.96 7.95 11.55
CA GLU A 181 1.35 8.51 12.85
C GLU A 181 2.50 9.51 12.69
N ALA A 182 3.53 9.20 11.90
CA ALA A 182 4.67 10.07 11.67
C ALA A 182 4.24 11.42 11.07
N VAL A 183 3.39 11.40 10.04
CA VAL A 183 2.80 12.60 9.43
C VAL A 183 1.93 13.35 10.44
N ALA A 184 1.03 12.66 11.13
CA ALA A 184 0.09 13.29 12.06
C ALA A 184 0.79 13.94 13.26
N LEU A 185 1.81 13.30 13.83
CA LEU A 185 2.54 13.80 15.00
C LEU A 185 3.43 14.99 14.62
N THR A 186 4.03 14.97 13.42
CA THR A 186 4.75 16.11 12.85
C THR A 186 3.82 17.31 12.64
N LEU A 187 2.62 17.08 12.06
CA LEU A 187 1.61 18.14 11.89
C LEU A 187 1.10 18.69 13.23
N GLU A 188 0.85 17.82 14.21
CA GLU A 188 0.44 18.20 15.56
C GLU A 188 1.48 19.12 16.23
N LEU A 189 2.78 18.83 16.10
CA LEU A 189 3.83 19.69 16.62
C LEU A 189 3.79 21.09 15.99
N VAL A 190 3.66 21.17 14.67
CA VAL A 190 3.56 22.45 13.94
C VAL A 190 2.29 23.21 14.33
N LEU A 191 1.16 22.53 14.49
CA LEU A 191 -0.12 23.13 14.91
C LEU A 191 -0.06 23.67 16.34
N ARG A 192 0.58 22.94 17.26
CA ARG A 192 0.73 23.39 18.66
C ARG A 192 1.58 24.65 18.78
N ALA A 193 2.60 24.82 17.94
CA ALA A 193 3.34 26.08 17.85
C ALA A 193 2.46 27.27 17.45
N GLN A 194 1.30 27.02 16.83
CA GLN A 194 0.29 28.01 16.46
C GLN A 194 -0.91 28.06 17.44
N GLY A 195 -0.82 27.37 18.58
CA GLY A 195 -1.91 27.28 19.56
C GLY A 195 -3.10 26.43 19.10
N LYS A 196 -2.90 25.52 18.14
CA LYS A 196 -3.92 24.59 17.61
C LYS A 196 -3.60 23.14 17.97
N ASP A 197 -4.59 22.26 17.81
CA ASP A 197 -4.47 20.81 17.99
C ASP A 197 -5.09 20.12 16.76
N LEU A 198 -4.45 19.09 16.24
CA LEU A 198 -4.89 18.30 15.09
C LEU A 198 -6.32 17.79 15.30
N ALA A 199 -6.67 17.32 16.49
CA ALA A 199 -8.00 16.82 16.81
C ALA A 199 -9.07 17.94 16.82
N SER A 200 -8.68 19.21 16.93
CA SER A 200 -9.61 20.34 16.88
C SER A 200 -9.93 20.83 15.46
N LEU A 201 -9.18 20.38 14.44
CA LEU A 201 -9.46 20.75 13.05
C LEU A 201 -10.83 20.21 12.58
N PRO A 202 -11.66 21.00 11.87
CA PRO A 202 -12.97 20.54 11.41
C PRO A 202 -12.87 19.46 10.32
N ASP A 203 -11.88 19.58 9.44
CA ASP A 203 -11.60 18.68 8.32
C ASP A 203 -10.09 18.60 8.07
N LEU A 204 -9.64 17.45 7.55
CA LEU A 204 -8.27 17.14 7.19
C LEU A 204 -7.96 17.38 5.72
N ALA A 205 -8.95 17.53 4.84
CA ALA A 205 -8.75 17.56 3.39
C ALA A 205 -7.68 18.57 2.92
N PRO A 206 -7.58 19.80 3.46
CA PRO A 206 -6.51 20.73 3.08
C PRO A 206 -5.11 20.19 3.39
N LEU A 207 -4.94 19.54 4.55
CA LEU A 207 -3.66 18.94 4.94
C LEU A 207 -3.34 17.71 4.11
N GLN A 208 -4.33 16.87 3.79
CA GLN A 208 -4.14 15.74 2.88
C GLN A 208 -3.72 16.20 1.48
N GLY A 209 -4.28 17.31 0.99
CA GLY A 209 -3.90 17.92 -0.29
C GLY A 209 -2.44 18.37 -0.29
N LEU A 210 -1.99 19.03 0.79
CA LEU A 210 -0.58 19.38 0.97
C LEU A 210 0.33 18.14 1.05
N VAL A 211 -0.12 17.11 1.75
CA VAL A 211 0.64 15.86 1.89
C VAL A 211 0.83 15.17 0.54
N SER A 212 -0.26 15.09 -0.21
CA SER A 212 -0.26 14.53 -1.57
C SER A 212 0.63 15.34 -2.50
N ALA A 213 0.54 16.68 -2.45
CA ALA A 213 1.33 17.56 -3.30
C ALA A 213 2.83 17.49 -3.00
N ALA A 214 3.21 17.42 -1.72
CA ALA A 214 4.61 17.27 -1.35
C ALA A 214 5.19 15.95 -1.87
N GLY A 215 4.38 14.88 -1.88
CA GLY A 215 4.84 13.53 -2.27
C GLY A 215 4.93 13.30 -3.76
N VAL A 216 4.57 14.29 -4.57
CA VAL A 216 4.55 14.19 -6.03
C VAL A 216 5.64 15.08 -6.62
N GLY A 217 6.79 14.47 -6.91
CA GLY A 217 7.83 15.09 -7.74
C GLY A 217 7.75 14.68 -9.23
N PRO A 218 8.65 15.15 -10.10
CA PRO A 218 8.66 14.84 -11.53
C PRO A 218 8.64 13.34 -11.84
N THR A 219 9.46 12.53 -11.14
CA THR A 219 9.53 11.08 -11.37
C THR A 219 8.20 10.42 -11.03
N ILE A 220 7.67 10.67 -9.83
CA ILE A 220 6.34 10.17 -9.41
C ILE A 220 5.28 10.58 -10.43
N SER A 221 5.26 11.85 -10.85
CA SER A 221 4.24 12.39 -11.75
C SER A 221 4.15 11.63 -13.09
N SER A 222 5.28 11.09 -13.56
CA SER A 222 5.37 10.30 -14.79
C SER A 222 5.02 8.81 -14.60
N ALA A 223 4.99 8.33 -13.37
CA ALA A 223 4.71 6.92 -13.07
C ALA A 223 3.23 6.55 -13.32
N PRO A 224 2.95 5.28 -13.66
CA PRO A 224 1.60 4.73 -13.70
C PRO A 224 0.80 5.12 -12.45
N LYS A 225 -0.47 5.50 -12.64
CA LYS A 225 -1.33 6.02 -11.56
C LYS A 225 -1.32 5.12 -10.33
N PHE A 226 -1.42 3.81 -10.52
CA PHE A 226 -1.39 2.85 -9.42
C PHE A 226 -0.12 2.98 -8.55
N LEU A 227 1.06 3.14 -9.16
CA LEU A 227 2.31 3.29 -8.41
C LEU A 227 2.31 4.60 -7.62
N ARG A 228 1.82 5.70 -8.21
CA ARG A 228 1.66 6.97 -7.50
C ARG A 228 0.74 6.84 -6.28
N ASP A 229 -0.43 6.23 -6.47
CA ASP A 229 -1.41 6.05 -5.40
C ASP A 229 -0.86 5.12 -4.31
N LEU A 230 -0.19 4.03 -4.70
CA LEU A 230 0.40 3.06 -3.77
C LEU A 230 1.47 3.72 -2.89
N LEU A 231 2.24 4.64 -3.45
CA LEU A 231 3.28 5.41 -2.75
C LEU A 231 2.68 6.41 -1.76
N LEU A 232 1.59 7.08 -2.13
CA LEU A 232 0.97 8.10 -1.30
C LEU A 232 0.03 7.50 -0.23
N PHE A 233 -0.49 6.30 -0.44
CA PHE A 233 -1.49 5.67 0.42
C PHE A 233 -1.09 5.67 1.91
N PRO A 234 0.13 5.23 2.30
CA PRO A 234 0.51 5.20 3.71
C PRO A 234 0.47 6.57 4.40
N TYR A 235 0.78 7.63 3.66
CA TYR A 235 0.84 9.00 4.19
C TYR A 235 -0.56 9.64 4.21
N VAL A 236 -1.33 9.50 3.13
CA VAL A 236 -2.59 10.23 2.95
C VAL A 236 -3.76 9.57 3.66
N ASP A 237 -4.00 8.28 3.39
CA ASP A 237 -5.07 7.53 4.06
C ASP A 237 -4.66 7.18 5.50
N GLY A 238 -3.36 6.95 5.75
CA GLY A 238 -2.82 6.78 7.10
C GLY A 238 -3.01 8.00 8.00
N LEU A 239 -2.73 9.22 7.50
CA LEU A 239 -3.01 10.46 8.23
C LEU A 239 -4.49 10.57 8.61
N ASN A 240 -5.41 10.25 7.69
CA ASN A 240 -6.84 10.25 7.99
C ASN A 240 -7.18 9.25 9.09
N PHE A 241 -6.63 8.03 9.03
CA PHE A 241 -6.85 7.02 10.06
C PHE A 241 -6.44 7.52 11.45
N VAL A 242 -5.23 8.09 11.57
CA VAL A 242 -4.72 8.61 12.85
C VAL A 242 -5.50 9.84 13.32
N PHE A 243 -5.94 10.72 12.42
CA PHE A 243 -6.81 11.82 12.78
C PHE A 243 -8.16 11.36 13.33
N GLN A 244 -8.80 10.36 12.71
CA GLN A 244 -10.06 9.80 13.22
C GLN A 244 -9.87 9.15 14.60
N LEU A 245 -8.71 8.54 14.86
CA LEU A 245 -8.34 8.10 16.21
C LEU A 245 -8.21 9.28 17.17
N ARG A 246 -7.43 10.30 16.81
CA ARG A 246 -7.13 11.48 17.65
C ARG A 246 -8.36 12.30 18.02
N LYS A 247 -9.39 12.30 17.17
CA LYS A 247 -10.71 12.87 17.47
C LYS A 247 -11.38 12.29 18.71
N ARG A 248 -11.01 11.08 19.13
CA ARG A 248 -11.70 10.32 20.18
C ARG A 248 -10.76 9.78 21.26
N GLN A 249 -9.47 9.66 20.97
CA GLN A 249 -8.50 8.98 21.82
C GLN A 249 -7.21 9.81 21.95
N PRO A 250 -6.52 9.74 23.11
CA PRO A 250 -5.20 10.35 23.26
C PRO A 250 -4.14 9.65 22.38
N TRP A 251 -3.00 10.30 22.17
CA TRP A 251 -1.87 9.71 21.42
C TRP A 251 -1.39 8.37 21.97
N SER A 252 -1.48 8.14 23.28
CA SER A 252 -1.12 6.86 23.92
C SER A 252 -1.95 5.67 23.43
N ALA A 253 -3.09 5.90 22.76
CA ALA A 253 -3.86 4.83 22.14
C ALA A 253 -3.14 4.18 20.94
N MET A 254 -2.17 4.86 20.32
CA MET A 254 -1.38 4.31 19.21
C MET A 254 -0.64 3.02 19.62
N THR A 255 -0.10 2.96 20.84
CA THR A 255 0.60 1.78 21.36
C THR A 255 -0.30 0.53 21.36
N ALA A 256 -1.60 0.68 21.62
CA ALA A 256 -2.54 -0.44 21.55
C ALA A 256 -2.77 -0.91 20.11
N LEU A 257 -2.80 0.02 19.15
CA LEU A 257 -2.91 -0.31 17.73
C LEU A 257 -1.66 -1.00 17.21
N TYR A 258 -0.46 -0.64 17.67
CA TYR A 258 0.75 -1.38 17.27
C TYR A 258 0.75 -2.84 17.73
N ARG A 259 0.10 -3.17 18.85
CA ARG A 259 -0.03 -4.54 19.34
C ARG A 259 -1.10 -5.35 18.61
N ASP A 260 -2.13 -4.69 18.10
CA ASP A 260 -3.22 -5.30 17.31
C ASP A 260 -3.51 -4.40 16.09
N PRO A 261 -2.65 -4.42 15.06
CA PRO A 261 -2.71 -3.44 13.99
C PRO A 261 -3.90 -3.66 13.06
N PRO A 262 -4.27 -2.65 12.25
CA PRO A 262 -5.16 -2.84 11.11
C PRO A 262 -4.69 -4.01 10.24
N ARG A 263 -5.63 -4.83 9.78
CA ARG A 263 -5.39 -6.06 9.02
C ARG A 263 -5.64 -5.91 7.52
N SER A 264 -6.12 -4.75 7.08
CA SER A 264 -6.42 -4.48 5.67
C SER A 264 -6.44 -2.99 5.35
N THR A 265 -6.23 -2.65 4.08
CA THR A 265 -6.40 -1.27 3.59
C THR A 265 -7.83 -0.75 3.78
N THR A 266 -8.84 -1.62 3.76
CA THR A 266 -10.24 -1.29 4.12
C THR A 266 -10.34 -0.61 5.48
N GLN A 267 -9.62 -1.13 6.47
CA GLN A 267 -9.64 -0.58 7.84
C GLN A 267 -8.96 0.78 7.94
N ILE A 268 -7.97 1.05 7.07
CA ILE A 268 -7.31 2.36 6.96
C ILE A 268 -8.21 3.36 6.24
N MET A 269 -8.74 2.98 5.06
CA MET A 269 -9.60 3.83 4.23
C MET A 269 -10.93 4.14 4.89
N ASN A 270 -11.42 3.25 5.74
CA ASN A 270 -12.67 3.39 6.49
C ASN A 270 -12.40 3.23 8.00
N PRO A 271 -11.84 4.24 8.70
CA PRO A 271 -11.34 4.08 10.07
C PRO A 271 -12.37 3.56 11.07
N GLY A 272 -13.66 3.83 10.87
CA GLY A 272 -14.75 3.27 11.68
C GLY A 272 -14.74 1.74 11.75
N LYS A 273 -14.35 1.05 10.68
CA LYS A 273 -14.26 -0.41 10.64
C LYS A 273 -13.24 -0.96 11.62
N ARG A 274 -12.15 -0.25 11.92
CA ARG A 274 -11.16 -0.67 12.93
C ARG A 274 -11.39 -0.05 14.30
N LEU A 275 -11.75 1.24 14.34
CA LEU A 275 -11.81 2.04 15.56
C LEU A 275 -13.14 1.95 16.31
N LEU A 276 -14.23 1.53 15.64
CA LEU A 276 -15.55 1.42 16.25
C LEU A 276 -16.06 -0.01 16.32
N THR A 277 -16.01 -0.75 15.21
CA THR A 277 -16.69 -2.05 15.08
C THR A 277 -15.75 -3.26 15.08
N ARG A 278 -14.45 -3.05 14.83
CA ARG A 278 -13.44 -4.12 14.61
C ARG A 278 -13.92 -5.17 13.59
N GLU A 279 -14.11 -4.70 12.37
CA GLU A 279 -14.43 -5.50 11.20
C GLU A 279 -13.15 -6.04 10.54
N ASP A 280 -12.71 -7.22 10.95
CA ASP A 280 -11.54 -7.87 10.37
C ASP A 280 -11.86 -8.55 9.02
N PRO A 281 -10.87 -8.68 8.12
CA PRO A 281 -11.02 -9.42 6.88
C PRO A 281 -11.36 -10.89 7.12
N ILE A 282 -12.24 -11.44 6.28
CA ILE A 282 -12.56 -12.85 6.16
C ILE A 282 -11.36 -13.55 5.53
N PRO A 283 -10.77 -14.57 6.17
CA PRO A 283 -9.67 -15.33 5.56
C PRO A 283 -10.14 -16.04 4.29
N ILE A 284 -9.44 -15.79 3.18
CA ILE A 284 -9.65 -16.47 1.89
C ILE A 284 -8.37 -17.20 1.49
N SER A 285 -8.53 -18.45 1.05
CA SER A 285 -7.47 -19.29 0.50
C SER A 285 -7.91 -19.84 -0.85
N LEU A 286 -6.98 -19.98 -1.79
CA LEU A 286 -7.21 -20.69 -3.04
C LEU A 286 -6.68 -22.13 -2.92
N PRO A 287 -7.46 -23.15 -3.30
CA PRO A 287 -6.95 -24.51 -3.32
C PRO A 287 -5.79 -24.65 -4.31
N ASP A 288 -5.11 -25.78 -4.23
CA ASP A 288 -4.25 -26.20 -5.33
C ASP A 288 -5.12 -26.45 -6.56
N LEU A 289 -4.82 -25.74 -7.64
CA LEU A 289 -5.52 -25.91 -8.93
C LEU A 289 -4.83 -26.96 -9.81
N GLY A 290 -3.80 -27.63 -9.28
CA GLY A 290 -2.95 -28.54 -10.01
C GLY A 290 -2.22 -27.86 -11.15
N THR A 291 -1.95 -28.62 -12.20
CA THR A 291 -1.31 -28.11 -13.41
C THR A 291 -2.34 -27.38 -14.28
N LEU A 292 -2.39 -26.05 -14.21
CA LEU A 292 -3.22 -25.22 -15.10
C LEU A 292 -2.81 -25.39 -16.58
N SER A 293 -1.51 -25.45 -16.85
CA SER A 293 -0.93 -25.82 -18.14
C SER A 293 0.46 -26.43 -17.93
N PRO A 294 0.94 -27.32 -18.82
CA PRO A 294 2.31 -27.85 -18.74
C PRO A 294 3.33 -26.71 -18.63
N GLY A 295 4.23 -26.79 -17.64
CA GLY A 295 5.28 -25.80 -17.41
C GLY A 295 4.83 -24.46 -16.82
N ALA A 296 3.57 -24.30 -16.40
CA ALA A 296 3.14 -23.08 -15.71
C ALA A 296 3.84 -22.95 -14.34
N ARG A 297 4.33 -21.74 -14.04
CA ARG A 297 4.99 -21.41 -12.78
C ARG A 297 4.18 -20.38 -12.00
N VAL A 298 4.07 -20.57 -10.68
CA VAL A 298 3.49 -19.55 -9.80
C VAL A 298 4.44 -18.35 -9.75
N ILE A 299 3.89 -17.17 -10.02
CA ILE A 299 4.60 -15.88 -9.93
C ILE A 299 4.38 -15.27 -8.56
N THR A 300 3.13 -15.17 -8.13
CA THR A 300 2.75 -14.62 -6.83
C THR A 300 1.41 -15.19 -6.36
N GLU A 301 1.21 -15.19 -5.05
CA GLU A 301 -0.07 -15.42 -4.39
C GLU A 301 -0.21 -14.39 -3.29
N ASP A 302 -1.22 -13.53 -3.38
CA ASP A 302 -1.37 -12.39 -2.47
C ASP A 302 -2.81 -11.96 -2.26
N GLU A 303 -2.99 -10.95 -1.40
CA GLU A 303 -4.21 -10.20 -1.18
C GLU A 303 -4.14 -8.90 -2.01
N LEU A 304 -5.25 -8.49 -2.63
CA LEU A 304 -5.33 -7.15 -3.22
C LEU A 304 -5.73 -6.13 -2.17
N GLY A 305 -6.74 -6.47 -1.35
CA GLY A 305 -7.40 -5.48 -0.49
C GLY A 305 -8.30 -4.52 -1.23
N GLU A 306 -9.08 -3.73 -0.50
CA GLU A 306 -9.99 -2.73 -1.08
C GLU A 306 -9.24 -1.67 -1.89
N PHE A 307 -8.05 -1.27 -1.44
CA PHE A 307 -7.23 -0.28 -2.15
C PHE A 307 -6.83 -0.75 -3.55
N ALA A 308 -6.16 -1.90 -3.67
CA ALA A 308 -5.66 -2.36 -4.97
C ALA A 308 -6.80 -2.88 -5.87
N LEU A 309 -7.85 -3.48 -5.29
CA LEU A 309 -9.07 -3.81 -6.06
C LEU A 309 -9.69 -2.55 -6.66
N GLY A 310 -9.77 -1.46 -5.90
CA GLY A 310 -10.25 -0.17 -6.38
C GLY A 310 -9.43 0.35 -7.57
N ALA A 311 -8.10 0.24 -7.49
CA ALA A 311 -7.20 0.62 -8.59
C ALA A 311 -7.38 -0.24 -9.84
N VAL A 312 -7.56 -1.56 -9.69
CA VAL A 312 -7.87 -2.47 -10.81
C VAL A 312 -9.18 -2.04 -11.47
N LEU A 313 -10.24 -1.81 -10.69
CA LEU A 313 -11.55 -1.39 -11.21
C LEU A 313 -11.50 0.00 -11.87
N ALA A 314 -10.65 0.89 -11.37
CA ALA A 314 -10.44 2.23 -11.93
C ALA A 314 -9.85 2.20 -13.35
N LEU A 315 -9.13 1.15 -13.76
CA LEU A 315 -8.66 0.98 -15.15
C LEU A 315 -9.82 1.04 -16.15
N HIS A 316 -11.01 0.58 -15.74
CA HIS A 316 -12.23 0.65 -16.53
C HIS A 316 -13.11 1.84 -16.16
N LEU A 317 -13.42 1.99 -14.87
CA LEU A 317 -14.43 2.90 -14.35
C LEU A 317 -13.93 4.35 -14.15
N GLY A 318 -12.61 4.56 -14.16
CA GLY A 318 -12.00 5.81 -13.71
C GLY A 318 -12.20 6.05 -12.21
N GLU A 319 -11.73 7.20 -11.73
CA GLU A 319 -11.99 7.66 -10.36
C GLU A 319 -13.15 8.67 -10.34
N PRO A 320 -13.97 8.70 -9.27
CA PRO A 320 -13.90 7.88 -8.05
C PRO A 320 -14.56 6.48 -8.20
N GLY A 321 -14.95 6.10 -9.43
CA GLY A 321 -15.74 4.89 -9.70
C GLY A 321 -15.07 3.58 -9.28
N GLY A 322 -13.75 3.46 -9.46
CA GLY A 322 -12.99 2.28 -9.03
C GLY A 322 -13.03 2.08 -7.51
N ARG A 323 -12.67 3.11 -6.73
CA ARG A 323 -12.76 3.09 -5.25
C ARG A 323 -14.18 2.79 -4.78
N ALA A 324 -15.19 3.40 -5.39
CA ALA A 324 -16.59 3.15 -5.04
C ALA A 324 -17.04 1.71 -5.34
N ALA A 325 -16.52 1.09 -6.41
CA ALA A 325 -16.87 -0.28 -6.79
C ALA A 325 -16.16 -1.36 -5.95
N ALA A 326 -15.03 -1.04 -5.32
CA ALA A 326 -14.33 -1.90 -4.38
C ALA A 326 -14.88 -1.80 -2.94
N ALA A 327 -15.66 -0.75 -2.64
CA ALA A 327 -16.24 -0.54 -1.32
C ALA A 327 -17.08 -1.75 -0.86
N GLY A 328 -16.97 -2.08 0.42
CA GLY A 328 -17.62 -3.27 0.98
C GLY A 328 -16.82 -4.56 0.79
N TRP A 329 -15.57 -4.48 0.32
CA TRP A 329 -14.64 -5.61 0.36
C TRP A 329 -14.52 -6.19 1.79
N ARG A 330 -14.44 -7.52 1.89
CA ARG A 330 -14.33 -8.24 3.16
C ARG A 330 -13.15 -9.19 3.25
N GLY A 331 -12.42 -9.47 2.18
CA GLY A 331 -11.33 -10.43 2.18
C GLY A 331 -11.13 -11.02 0.80
N ASP A 332 -9.89 -11.28 0.40
CA ASP A 332 -9.60 -11.89 -0.88
C ASP A 332 -8.34 -12.74 -0.91
N ARG A 333 -8.16 -13.43 -2.03
CA ARG A 333 -6.93 -14.14 -2.39
C ARG A 333 -6.83 -14.19 -3.89
N TYR A 334 -5.67 -13.86 -4.42
CA TYR A 334 -5.34 -14.12 -5.82
C TYR A 334 -4.08 -14.94 -5.96
N ARG A 335 -3.97 -15.65 -7.08
CA ARG A 335 -2.74 -16.29 -7.52
C ARG A 335 -2.51 -15.97 -9.00
N VAL A 336 -1.26 -15.63 -9.33
CA VAL A 336 -0.79 -15.39 -10.69
C VAL A 336 0.17 -16.49 -11.10
N TRP A 337 -0.01 -17.01 -12.30
CA TRP A 337 0.93 -17.92 -12.94
C TRP A 337 1.46 -17.32 -14.23
N GLU A 338 2.64 -17.75 -14.63
CA GLU A 338 3.15 -17.57 -15.98
C GLU A 338 3.17 -18.93 -16.69
N SER A 339 2.50 -19.03 -17.83
CA SER A 339 2.56 -20.21 -18.70
C SER A 339 3.87 -20.27 -19.49
N SER A 340 4.16 -21.42 -20.11
CA SER A 340 5.37 -21.64 -20.90
C SER A 340 5.54 -20.68 -22.08
N ASP A 341 4.44 -20.11 -22.58
CA ASP A 341 4.41 -19.10 -23.64
C ASP A 341 4.42 -17.65 -23.11
N GLY A 342 4.64 -17.45 -21.80
CA GLY A 342 4.78 -16.14 -21.17
C GLY A 342 3.46 -15.44 -20.80
N ARG A 343 2.29 -16.07 -20.99
CA ARG A 343 1.02 -15.47 -20.57
C ARG A 343 0.85 -15.48 -19.06
N LEU A 344 0.27 -14.42 -18.54
CA LEU A 344 -0.06 -14.27 -17.13
C LEU A 344 -1.51 -14.70 -16.89
N LEU A 345 -1.69 -15.71 -16.03
CA LEU A 345 -2.98 -16.30 -15.69
C LEU A 345 -3.37 -15.85 -14.28
N ILE A 346 -4.65 -15.51 -14.06
CA ILE A 346 -5.14 -15.08 -12.74
C ILE A 346 -6.27 -15.99 -12.27
N ALA A 347 -6.21 -16.39 -11.01
CA ALA A 347 -7.38 -16.80 -10.23
C ALA A 347 -7.53 -15.86 -9.04
N TYR A 348 -8.71 -15.28 -8.87
CA TYR A 348 -9.01 -14.32 -7.81
C TYR A 348 -10.36 -14.62 -7.19
N LEU A 349 -10.39 -14.79 -5.88
CA LEU A 349 -11.60 -14.98 -5.11
C LEU A 349 -11.72 -13.87 -4.07
N VAL A 350 -12.85 -13.17 -4.06
CA VAL A 350 -13.13 -12.06 -3.17
C VAL A 350 -14.48 -12.21 -2.49
N ALA A 351 -14.53 -11.94 -1.20
CA ALA A 351 -15.75 -11.82 -0.41
C ALA A 351 -16.13 -10.35 -0.26
N MET A 352 -17.41 -10.05 -0.45
CA MET A 352 -18.00 -8.72 -0.25
C MET A 352 -18.94 -8.73 0.95
N GLU A 353 -19.30 -7.54 1.43
CA GLU A 353 -20.16 -7.37 2.61
C GLU A 353 -21.59 -7.88 2.42
N SER A 354 -22.06 -7.96 1.17
CA SER A 354 -23.38 -8.45 0.85
C SER A 354 -23.45 -9.02 -0.57
N GLU A 355 -24.48 -9.81 -0.84
CA GLU A 355 -24.78 -10.32 -2.18
C GLU A 355 -25.03 -9.21 -3.20
N LYS A 356 -25.63 -8.10 -2.76
CA LYS A 356 -25.91 -6.93 -3.61
C LYS A 356 -24.60 -6.30 -4.08
N VAL A 357 -23.64 -6.12 -3.18
CA VAL A 357 -22.31 -5.58 -3.50
C VAL A 357 -21.52 -6.56 -4.37
N ALA A 358 -21.55 -7.85 -4.05
CA ALA A 358 -20.93 -8.89 -4.89
C ALA A 358 -21.49 -8.89 -6.33
N THR A 359 -22.79 -8.69 -6.48
CA THR A 359 -23.43 -8.57 -7.80
C THR A 359 -22.93 -7.34 -8.56
N ALA A 360 -22.87 -6.18 -7.90
CA ALA A 360 -22.35 -4.95 -8.50
C ALA A 360 -20.87 -5.10 -8.91
N LEU A 361 -20.04 -5.71 -8.05
CA LEU A 361 -18.65 -5.99 -8.35
C LEU A 361 -18.51 -6.89 -9.58
N ALA A 362 -19.24 -8.02 -9.61
CA ALA A 362 -19.14 -8.97 -10.71
C ALA A 362 -19.60 -8.37 -12.06
N LEU A 363 -20.60 -7.48 -12.06
CA LEU A 363 -21.00 -6.72 -13.25
C LEU A 363 -19.92 -5.72 -13.69
N SER A 364 -19.34 -4.97 -12.76
CA SER A 364 -18.24 -4.04 -13.05
C SER A 364 -17.01 -4.78 -13.58
N TYR A 365 -16.69 -5.93 -13.00
CA TYR A 365 -15.56 -6.75 -13.40
C TYR A 365 -15.77 -7.37 -14.79
N THR A 366 -17.00 -7.81 -15.12
CA THR A 366 -17.36 -8.28 -16.46
C THR A 366 -17.06 -7.20 -17.51
N LYS A 367 -17.49 -5.95 -17.28
CA LYS A 367 -17.21 -4.82 -18.18
C LYS A 367 -15.72 -4.47 -18.26
N LEU A 368 -15.01 -4.58 -17.13
CA LEU A 368 -13.56 -4.43 -17.10
C LEU A 368 -12.87 -5.43 -18.02
N LEU A 369 -13.25 -6.72 -17.94
CA LEU A 369 -12.68 -7.76 -18.80
C LEU A 369 -12.98 -7.49 -20.27
N GLU A 370 -14.21 -7.12 -20.64
CA GLU A 370 -14.55 -6.81 -22.03
C GLU A 370 -13.77 -5.62 -22.59
N LYS A 371 -13.49 -4.59 -21.77
CA LYS A 371 -12.65 -3.45 -22.19
C LYS A 371 -11.17 -3.84 -22.30
N ARG A 372 -10.67 -4.59 -21.33
CA ARG A 372 -9.26 -5.03 -21.27
C ARG A 372 -8.93 -6.04 -22.38
N HIS A 373 -9.93 -6.86 -22.73
CA HIS A 373 -9.84 -7.92 -23.70
C HIS A 373 -10.97 -7.75 -24.73
N PRO A 374 -10.82 -6.84 -25.73
CA PRO A 374 -11.88 -6.51 -26.67
C PRO A 374 -12.44 -7.72 -27.45
N MET A 375 -11.67 -8.81 -27.56
CA MET A 375 -12.13 -10.05 -28.17
C MET A 375 -13.27 -10.74 -27.41
N LEU A 376 -13.51 -10.37 -26.14
CA LEU A 376 -14.56 -10.91 -25.27
C LEU A 376 -15.91 -10.22 -25.47
N ALA A 377 -15.91 -8.97 -25.94
CA ALA A 377 -17.11 -8.13 -26.01
C ALA A 377 -18.23 -8.82 -26.81
N GLY A 378 -19.39 -8.99 -26.17
CA GLY A 378 -20.57 -9.61 -26.79
C GLY A 378 -20.48 -11.12 -27.04
N LYS A 379 -19.40 -11.78 -26.62
CA LYS A 379 -19.19 -13.24 -26.77
C LYS A 379 -19.35 -14.01 -25.45
N GLY A 380 -19.80 -13.32 -24.41
CA GLY A 380 -20.06 -13.91 -23.11
C GLY A 380 -21.21 -14.91 -23.18
N VAL A 381 -20.99 -16.10 -22.64
CA VAL A 381 -22.05 -17.08 -22.43
C VAL A 381 -22.51 -17.00 -20.99
N PRO A 382 -23.81 -16.78 -20.71
CA PRO A 382 -24.34 -16.85 -19.35
C PRO A 382 -24.01 -18.19 -18.71
N GLY A 383 -23.60 -18.17 -17.45
CA GLY A 383 -23.22 -19.39 -16.74
C GLY A 383 -24.40 -20.28 -16.41
N ARG A 384 -24.17 -21.60 -16.37
CA ARG A 384 -25.21 -22.61 -16.08
C ARG A 384 -25.67 -22.65 -14.60
N THR A 385 -24.94 -21.99 -13.70
CA THR A 385 -25.20 -21.97 -12.24
C THR A 385 -24.61 -20.70 -11.61
N GLY A 386 -25.35 -19.58 -11.57
CA GLY A 386 -24.91 -18.35 -10.90
C GLY A 386 -23.68 -17.63 -11.49
N ALA A 387 -23.00 -18.24 -12.47
CA ALA A 387 -21.95 -17.59 -13.24
C ALA A 387 -22.55 -16.51 -14.12
N ILE A 388 -22.04 -15.28 -13.97
CA ILE A 388 -22.58 -14.12 -14.66
C ILE A 388 -22.16 -14.20 -16.12
N VAL A 389 -20.88 -14.49 -16.40
CA VAL A 389 -20.38 -14.70 -17.76
C VAL A 389 -19.18 -15.64 -17.80
N THR A 390 -19.09 -16.48 -18.84
CA THR A 390 -17.88 -17.22 -19.24
C THR A 390 -17.56 -16.93 -20.70
N TRP A 391 -16.28 -16.76 -21.02
CA TRP A 391 -15.80 -16.57 -22.39
C TRP A 391 -14.75 -17.62 -22.75
N ARG A 392 -14.75 -18.07 -24.00
CA ARG A 392 -13.71 -18.92 -24.58
C ARG A 392 -13.38 -18.46 -25.98
N ASP A 393 -12.11 -18.36 -26.30
CA ASP A 393 -11.63 -18.06 -27.67
C ASP A 393 -10.98 -19.27 -28.36
N GLY A 394 -11.18 -20.47 -27.81
CA GLY A 394 -10.58 -21.72 -28.24
C GLY A 394 -9.27 -22.07 -27.52
N VAL A 395 -8.53 -21.07 -27.03
CA VAL A 395 -7.24 -21.25 -26.33
C VAL A 395 -7.31 -20.76 -24.89
N ARG A 396 -7.93 -19.60 -24.68
CA ARG A 396 -8.08 -18.91 -23.41
C ARG A 396 -9.52 -18.98 -22.93
N GLY A 397 -9.66 -19.02 -21.61
CA GLY A 397 -10.89 -18.95 -20.89
C GLY A 397 -10.86 -17.78 -19.90
N PHE A 398 -12.02 -17.15 -19.76
CA PHE A 398 -12.28 -16.13 -18.75
C PHE A 398 -13.60 -16.44 -18.05
N ALA A 399 -13.69 -16.17 -16.76
CA ALA A 399 -14.94 -16.35 -16.02
C ALA A 399 -15.08 -15.29 -14.93
N VAL A 400 -16.32 -14.82 -14.77
CA VAL A 400 -16.76 -14.10 -13.57
C VAL A 400 -17.98 -14.82 -13.01
N GLU A 401 -17.86 -15.38 -11.81
CA GLU A 401 -18.92 -16.11 -11.15
C GLU A 401 -19.19 -15.57 -9.75
N LYS A 402 -20.46 -15.38 -9.42
CA LYS A 402 -20.89 -14.98 -8.08
C LYS A 402 -21.57 -16.17 -7.39
N ARG A 403 -21.22 -16.45 -6.14
CA ARG A 403 -22.01 -17.31 -5.24
C ARG A 403 -22.16 -16.63 -3.89
N GLY A 404 -23.41 -16.40 -3.47
CA GLY A 404 -23.70 -15.60 -2.29
C GLY A 404 -23.03 -14.22 -2.39
N ALA A 405 -22.23 -13.87 -1.38
CA ALA A 405 -21.46 -12.63 -1.31
C ALA A 405 -20.02 -12.77 -1.84
N GLU A 406 -19.67 -13.87 -2.51
CA GLU A 406 -18.34 -14.10 -3.06
C GLU A 406 -18.34 -14.00 -4.60
N VAL A 407 -17.25 -13.47 -5.15
CA VAL A 407 -17.00 -13.37 -6.59
C VAL A 407 -15.68 -14.06 -6.92
N LEU A 408 -15.72 -14.98 -7.88
CA LEU A 408 -14.57 -15.63 -8.48
C LEU A 408 -14.32 -15.03 -9.86
N VAL A 409 -13.09 -14.62 -10.10
CA VAL A 409 -12.56 -14.18 -11.39
C VAL A 409 -11.46 -15.14 -11.83
N LEU A 410 -11.54 -15.61 -13.07
CA LEU A 410 -10.50 -16.36 -13.74
C LEU A 410 -10.13 -15.62 -15.03
N GLU A 411 -8.86 -15.27 -15.21
CA GLU A 411 -8.37 -14.58 -16.42
C GLU A 411 -7.30 -15.39 -17.14
N GLN A 412 -7.46 -15.50 -18.46
CA GLN A 412 -6.50 -16.09 -19.40
C GLN A 412 -6.15 -17.57 -19.21
N LEU A 413 -6.78 -18.30 -18.27
CA LEU A 413 -6.60 -19.74 -18.08
C LEU A 413 -6.80 -20.51 -19.40
N PRO A 414 -6.19 -21.68 -19.60
CA PRO A 414 -6.51 -22.50 -20.77
C PRO A 414 -8.00 -22.85 -20.82
N ALA A 415 -8.62 -22.67 -21.99
CA ALA A 415 -10.08 -22.83 -22.16
C ALA A 415 -10.60 -24.21 -21.71
N MET A 416 -9.74 -25.25 -21.79
CA MET A 416 -10.03 -26.63 -21.40
C MET A 416 -10.02 -26.87 -19.88
N VAL A 417 -9.31 -26.05 -19.09
CA VAL A 417 -9.18 -26.26 -17.63
C VAL A 417 -10.04 -25.32 -16.80
N ILE A 418 -10.62 -24.27 -17.41
CA ILE A 418 -11.32 -23.21 -16.67
C ILE A 418 -12.49 -23.74 -15.82
N ASP A 419 -13.28 -24.69 -16.33
CA ASP A 419 -14.41 -25.24 -15.60
C ASP A 419 -13.94 -26.09 -14.41
N ALA A 420 -12.89 -26.89 -14.60
CA ALA A 420 -12.30 -27.70 -13.53
C ALA A 420 -11.68 -26.82 -12.43
N ALA A 421 -10.95 -25.76 -12.81
CA ALA A 421 -10.39 -24.80 -11.86
C ALA A 421 -11.49 -24.11 -11.03
N ARG A 422 -12.54 -23.65 -11.71
CA ARG A 422 -13.71 -23.02 -11.10
C ARG A 422 -14.42 -23.94 -10.11
N GLU A 423 -14.69 -25.18 -10.51
CA GLU A 423 -15.30 -26.18 -9.62
C GLU A 423 -14.43 -26.50 -8.42
N THR A 424 -13.12 -26.64 -8.62
CA THR A 424 -12.16 -26.93 -7.55
C THR A 424 -12.17 -25.81 -6.50
N ILE A 425 -12.14 -24.54 -6.93
CA ILE A 425 -12.24 -23.39 -6.02
C ILE A 425 -13.54 -23.44 -5.23
N TRP A 426 -14.69 -23.59 -5.90
CA TRP A 426 -15.97 -23.56 -5.21
C TRP A 426 -16.22 -24.75 -4.29
N ARG A 427 -15.69 -25.95 -4.60
CA ARG A 427 -15.80 -27.11 -3.70
C ARG A 427 -15.12 -26.89 -2.36
N THR A 428 -14.14 -25.99 -2.29
CA THR A 428 -13.48 -25.61 -1.03
C THR A 428 -14.18 -24.49 -0.27
N ARG A 429 -15.21 -23.88 -0.87
CA ARG A 429 -16.02 -22.86 -0.19
C ARG A 429 -17.17 -23.53 0.54
N PRO A 430 -17.47 -23.11 1.79
CA PRO A 430 -18.65 -23.60 2.48
C PRO A 430 -19.89 -23.29 1.63
N ALA A 431 -20.81 -24.25 1.52
CA ALA A 431 -22.14 -23.97 1.02
C ALA A 431 -22.78 -22.94 1.95
N ARG A 432 -22.90 -21.69 1.49
CA ARG A 432 -23.55 -20.61 2.23
C ARG A 432 -24.95 -20.41 1.72
#